data_AF-A0A7K6VW21-F1
#
_entry.id   AF-A0A7K6VW21-F1
#
_cell.length_a   1.000
_cell.length_b   1.000
_cell.length_c   1.000
_cell.angle_alpha   90.00
_cell.angle_beta   90.00
_cell.angle_gamma   90.00
#
_symmetry.space_group_name_H-M   'P 1'
#
loop_
_entity.id
_entity.type
_entity.pdbx_description
1 polymer ?
#
loop_
_entity_poly.entity_id
_entity_poly.type
_entity_poly.pdbx_seq_one_letter_code
_entity_poly.pdbx_strand_id
1 'polypeptide(L)'
;PNGLAPLSPGLMWLQQGEGGGSLRHTCERSDGLSRYGWLMHDGENFGAQEIRDGRLALKTEFVKRPGGEHGGDWSWRVTARAEGAGGPAPLLSLFFYVATDGQGTLQPHLENGTRLAAVTGTAEELGRFTLTFLRPTADSGEDPKFASYNYLDAASPGLHCLTDVVRSSLSNRFVFAPPGGPRRRFFAVDAFRGLPGVAGEPPRGRLLLHQVTLEPPATVEVTFE
;
A
#
# COMPACT_ATOMS: atom_id res chain seq x y z
N PRO A 1 -16.30 -28.48 4.49
CA PRO A 1 -15.04 -27.71 4.48
C PRO A 1 -15.30 -26.29 3.97
N ASN A 2 -15.75 -25.42 4.87
CA ASN A 2 -15.87 -23.99 4.56
C ASN A 2 -14.45 -23.43 4.64
N GLY A 3 -13.87 -23.10 3.49
CA GLY A 3 -12.56 -22.46 3.43
C GLY A 3 -12.64 -21.12 4.15
N LEU A 4 -11.76 -20.93 5.13
CA LEU A 4 -11.54 -19.66 5.80
C LEU A 4 -11.14 -18.62 4.74
N ALA A 5 -11.78 -17.45 4.76
CA ALA A 5 -11.48 -16.34 3.88
C ALA A 5 -10.70 -15.27 4.66
N PRO A 6 -9.35 -15.30 4.65
CA PRO A 6 -8.55 -14.40 5.46
C PRO A 6 -8.60 -12.96 4.95
N LEU A 7 -8.58 -12.01 5.88
CA LEU A 7 -8.29 -10.61 5.58
C LEU A 7 -6.83 -10.52 5.10
N SER A 8 -6.61 -9.94 3.92
CA SER A 8 -5.29 -9.91 3.29
C SER A 8 -4.79 -8.46 3.14
N PRO A 9 -4.06 -7.93 4.14
CA PRO A 9 -3.36 -6.66 4.00
C PRO A 9 -2.09 -6.82 3.15
N GLY A 10 -1.66 -5.76 2.48
CA GLY A 10 -0.41 -5.77 1.74
C GLY A 10 0.09 -4.40 1.29
N LEU A 11 1.29 -4.41 0.71
CA LEU A 11 1.97 -3.24 0.19
C LEU A 11 2.38 -3.47 -1.26
N MET A 12 2.09 -2.49 -2.11
CA MET A 12 2.73 -2.34 -3.41
C MET A 12 3.50 -1.01 -3.43
N TRP A 13 4.47 -0.87 -4.33
CA TRP A 13 5.14 0.41 -4.54
C TRP A 13 5.47 0.65 -6.00
N LEU A 14 5.61 1.93 -6.34
CA LEU A 14 5.90 2.40 -7.69
C LEU A 14 6.83 3.61 -7.61
N GLN A 15 8.02 3.52 -8.20
CA GLN A 15 8.82 4.70 -8.50
C GLN A 15 8.23 5.39 -9.73
N GLN A 16 7.77 6.63 -9.58
CA GLN A 16 7.14 7.40 -10.64
C GLN A 16 8.19 7.91 -11.65
N GLY A 17 7.81 7.93 -12.93
CA GLY A 17 8.65 8.39 -14.04
C GLY A 17 7.83 8.66 -15.30
N GLU A 18 8.44 9.31 -16.29
CA GLU A 18 7.74 9.77 -17.51
C GLU A 18 7.13 8.63 -18.34
N GLY A 19 7.73 7.44 -18.34
CA GLY A 19 7.25 6.26 -19.07
C GLY A 19 6.28 5.36 -18.28
N GLY A 20 5.93 5.72 -17.05
CA GLY A 20 5.31 4.77 -16.10
C GLY A 20 6.35 3.84 -15.50
N GLY A 21 6.34 3.71 -14.18
CA GLY A 21 7.26 2.81 -13.47
C GLY A 21 6.78 1.36 -13.47
N SER A 22 7.58 0.46 -12.90
CA SER A 22 7.15 -0.90 -12.59
C SER A 22 6.45 -0.94 -11.24
N LEU A 23 5.16 -1.29 -11.21
CA LEU A 23 4.43 -1.55 -9.97
C LEU A 23 4.97 -2.86 -9.38
N ARG A 24 5.52 -2.79 -8.17
CA ARG A 24 6.04 -3.93 -7.42
C ARG A 24 5.02 -4.43 -6.42
N HIS A 25 4.87 -5.75 -6.32
CA HIS A 25 3.97 -6.38 -5.37
C HIS A 25 4.49 -7.76 -4.96
N THR A 26 4.55 -8.69 -5.90
CA THR A 26 5.11 -10.04 -5.75
C THR A 26 6.64 -10.00 -5.84
N CYS A 27 7.30 -10.97 -5.21
CA CYS A 27 8.76 -11.15 -5.35
C CYS A 27 9.06 -11.92 -6.64
N GLU A 28 9.04 -11.25 -7.80
CA GLU A 28 9.34 -11.91 -9.07
C GLU A 28 10.83 -11.83 -9.38
N ARG A 29 11.42 -12.95 -9.80
CA ARG A 29 12.86 -12.99 -10.14
C ARG A 29 13.20 -12.04 -11.30
N SER A 30 12.22 -11.71 -12.14
CA SER A 30 12.31 -10.74 -13.23
C SER A 30 12.27 -9.27 -12.79
N ASP A 31 12.04 -8.97 -11.50
CA ASP A 31 11.87 -7.59 -11.05
C ASP A 31 13.15 -6.76 -11.09
N GLY A 32 14.33 -7.39 -11.12
CA GLY A 32 15.61 -6.68 -11.17
C GLY A 32 15.91 -5.86 -9.92
N LEU A 33 15.33 -6.23 -8.77
CA LEU A 33 15.67 -5.62 -7.48
C LEU A 33 17.16 -5.85 -7.18
N SER A 34 17.86 -4.80 -6.76
CA SER A 34 19.30 -4.90 -6.47
C SER A 34 19.56 -5.65 -5.16
N ARG A 35 18.67 -5.52 -4.18
CA ARG A 35 18.71 -6.23 -2.90
C ARG A 35 17.33 -6.26 -2.25
N TYR A 36 16.97 -7.37 -1.64
CA TYR A 36 15.85 -7.43 -0.69
C TYR A 36 16.11 -8.52 0.34
N GLY A 37 15.63 -8.34 1.57
CA GLY A 37 15.73 -9.37 2.60
C GLY A 37 15.42 -8.89 4.01
N TRP A 38 15.12 -9.85 4.89
CA TRP A 38 14.96 -9.59 6.32
C TRP A 38 16.31 -9.26 6.94
N LEU A 39 16.35 -8.15 7.67
CA LEU A 39 17.46 -7.78 8.54
C LEU A 39 17.30 -8.45 9.91
N MET A 40 16.06 -8.48 10.42
CA MET A 40 15.67 -9.10 11.68
C MET A 40 14.24 -9.63 11.55
N HIS A 41 13.96 -10.80 12.12
CA HIS A 41 12.61 -11.36 12.21
C HIS A 41 12.61 -12.44 13.30
N ASP A 42 11.67 -12.42 14.22
CA ASP A 42 11.58 -13.41 15.31
C ASP A 42 10.60 -14.56 15.01
N GLY A 43 9.87 -14.49 13.90
CA GLY A 43 8.87 -15.49 13.54
C GLY A 43 7.50 -15.23 14.17
N GLU A 44 7.41 -14.29 15.10
CA GLU A 44 6.24 -14.17 15.96
C GLU A 44 5.81 -12.72 16.18
N ASN A 45 6.63 -11.80 16.68
CA ASN A 45 6.19 -10.48 17.14
C ASN A 45 6.69 -9.32 16.29
N PHE A 46 7.83 -9.44 15.62
CA PHE A 46 8.38 -8.33 14.86
C PHE A 46 9.22 -8.76 13.66
N GLY A 47 9.37 -7.82 12.73
CA GLY A 47 10.24 -7.99 11.59
C GLY A 47 10.71 -6.65 11.03
N ALA A 48 11.92 -6.63 10.49
CA ALA A 48 12.48 -5.52 9.73
C ALA A 48 13.09 -6.05 8.44
N GLN A 49 12.63 -5.56 7.31
CA GLN A 49 13.11 -5.91 5.97
C GLN A 49 13.65 -4.67 5.26
N GLU A 50 14.72 -4.85 4.48
CA GLU A 50 15.25 -3.83 3.56
C GLU A 50 14.97 -4.25 2.12
N ILE A 51 14.59 -3.28 1.29
CA ILE A 51 14.39 -3.42 -0.16
C ILE A 51 15.12 -2.27 -0.85
N ARG A 52 15.94 -2.59 -1.84
CA ARG A 52 16.62 -1.64 -2.72
C ARG A 52 16.12 -1.83 -4.15
N ASP A 53 15.47 -0.80 -4.68
CA ASP A 53 14.85 -0.78 -6.00
C ASP A 53 15.24 0.51 -6.73
N GLY A 54 16.19 0.41 -7.66
CA GLY A 54 16.71 1.57 -8.40
C GLY A 54 17.30 2.66 -7.49
N ARG A 55 16.63 3.82 -7.41
CA ARG A 55 17.03 4.96 -6.57
C ARG A 55 16.28 5.01 -5.24
N LEU A 56 15.63 3.92 -4.84
CA LEU A 56 14.87 3.83 -3.60
C LEU A 56 15.50 2.79 -2.67
N ALA A 57 15.66 3.18 -1.41
CA ALA A 57 15.83 2.27 -0.29
C ALA A 57 14.58 2.33 0.57
N LEU A 58 13.87 1.21 0.65
CA LEU A 58 12.71 1.04 1.51
C LEU A 58 13.09 0.16 2.69
N LYS A 59 12.68 0.57 3.88
CA LYS A 59 12.73 -0.25 5.09
C LYS A 59 11.29 -0.49 5.55
N THR A 60 10.90 -1.75 5.65
CA THR A 60 9.57 -2.15 6.13
C THR A 60 9.73 -2.78 7.51
N GLU A 61 8.98 -2.29 8.49
CA GLU A 61 9.08 -2.70 9.89
C GLU A 61 7.69 -3.01 10.43
N PHE A 62 7.57 -4.13 11.13
CA PHE A 62 6.31 -4.61 11.65
C PHE A 62 6.46 -5.01 13.11
N VAL A 63 5.46 -4.69 13.93
CA VAL A 63 5.38 -5.08 15.34
C VAL A 63 3.95 -5.51 15.65
N LYS A 64 3.79 -6.62 16.37
CA LYS A 64 2.52 -7.06 16.97
C LYS A 64 2.51 -6.82 18.47
N ARG A 65 1.32 -6.52 18.96
CA ARG A 65 1.00 -6.53 20.38
C ARG A 65 -0.08 -7.58 20.62
N PRO A 66 0.26 -8.74 21.20
CA PRO A 66 -0.75 -9.74 21.57
C PRO A 66 -1.79 -9.14 22.52
N GLY A 67 -3.06 -9.49 22.32
CA GLY A 67 -4.15 -8.99 23.14
C GLY A 67 -5.52 -9.42 22.61
N GLY A 68 -6.55 -9.19 23.42
CA GLY A 68 -7.94 -9.51 23.06
C GLY A 68 -8.17 -11.01 22.80
N GLU A 69 -9.28 -11.31 22.10
CA GLU A 69 -9.68 -12.67 21.74
C GLU A 69 -9.38 -13.02 20.26
N HIS A 70 -8.82 -12.07 19.49
CA HIS A 70 -8.69 -12.16 18.03
C HIS A 70 -7.26 -11.94 17.51
N GLY A 71 -6.23 -12.17 18.34
CA GLY A 71 -4.82 -12.13 17.92
C GLY A 71 -4.07 -10.81 18.14
N GLY A 72 -4.77 -9.77 18.62
CA GLY A 72 -4.19 -8.50 19.05
C GLY A 72 -3.97 -7.48 17.93
N ASP A 73 -3.18 -6.46 18.25
CA ASP A 73 -2.96 -5.29 17.40
C ASP A 73 -1.66 -5.42 16.61
N TRP A 74 -1.55 -4.70 15.51
CA TRP A 74 -0.27 -4.57 14.82
C TRP A 74 -0.03 -3.19 14.20
N SER A 75 1.24 -2.88 14.00
CA SER A 75 1.67 -1.64 13.34
C SER A 75 2.73 -1.95 12.30
N TRP A 76 2.60 -1.30 11.15
CA TRP A 76 3.52 -1.40 10.03
C TRP A 76 4.06 -0.02 9.68
N ARG A 77 5.38 0.15 9.74
CA ARG A 77 6.11 1.34 9.31
C ARG A 77 6.86 1.06 8.01
N VAL A 78 6.77 2.00 7.07
CA VAL A 78 7.56 2.02 5.84
C VAL A 78 8.36 3.31 5.79
N THR A 79 9.68 3.19 5.86
CA THR A 79 10.61 4.32 5.70
C THR A 79 11.23 4.27 4.32
N ALA A 80 11.09 5.35 3.57
CA ALA A 80 11.65 5.49 2.23
C ALA A 80 12.79 6.51 2.22
N ARG A 81 13.91 6.16 1.59
CA ARG A 81 15.06 7.05 1.32
C ARG A 81 15.42 7.01 -0.16
N ALA A 82 15.96 8.12 -0.64
CA ALA A 82 16.52 8.19 -1.98
C ALA A 82 17.99 7.72 -1.97
N GLU A 83 18.36 6.91 -2.96
CA GLU A 83 19.73 6.47 -3.20
C GLU A 83 20.32 7.11 -4.46
N GLY A 84 21.65 7.25 -4.47
CA GLY A 84 22.42 7.86 -5.56
C GLY A 84 22.49 9.40 -5.49
N ALA A 85 23.59 9.95 -6.01
CA ALA A 85 23.83 11.39 -6.07
C ALA A 85 23.45 11.96 -7.45
N GLY A 86 23.07 13.25 -7.50
CA GLY A 86 23.09 14.03 -8.75
C GLY A 86 21.78 14.15 -9.54
N GLY A 87 20.61 13.97 -8.93
CA GLY A 87 19.32 14.24 -9.60
C GLY A 87 18.18 14.55 -8.63
N PRO A 88 17.03 15.03 -9.13
CA PRO A 88 15.84 15.29 -8.32
C PRO A 88 15.46 14.07 -7.49
N ALA A 89 14.83 14.30 -6.33
CA ALA A 89 14.29 13.23 -5.51
C ALA A 89 13.34 12.36 -6.34
N PRO A 90 13.43 11.02 -6.27
CA PRO A 90 12.45 10.16 -6.92
C PRO A 90 11.06 10.46 -6.31
N LEU A 91 10.03 10.41 -7.15
CA LEU A 91 8.66 10.48 -6.65
C LEU A 91 8.21 9.03 -6.44
N LEU A 92 7.73 8.74 -5.24
CA LEU A 92 7.36 7.39 -4.81
C LEU A 92 5.87 7.33 -4.52
N SER A 93 5.20 6.31 -5.02
CA SER A 93 3.86 5.93 -4.58
C SER A 93 3.92 4.62 -3.80
N LEU A 94 3.40 4.65 -2.57
CA LEU A 94 3.14 3.46 -1.76
C LEU A 94 1.64 3.17 -1.81
N PHE A 95 1.29 1.90 -1.96
CA PHE A 95 -0.08 1.44 -2.06
C PHE A 95 -0.32 0.42 -0.94
N PHE A 96 -0.97 0.86 0.12
CA PHE A 96 -1.38 -0.01 1.21
C PHE A 96 -2.79 -0.50 0.92
N TYR A 97 -3.04 -1.80 1.00
CA TYR A 97 -4.35 -2.32 0.71
C TYR A 97 -4.81 -3.33 1.75
N VAL A 98 -6.13 -3.53 1.78
CA VAL A 98 -6.78 -4.63 2.46
C VAL A 98 -7.78 -5.26 1.50
N ALA A 99 -7.72 -6.58 1.36
CA ALA A 99 -8.59 -7.34 0.49
C ALA A 99 -9.32 -8.46 1.24
N THR A 100 -10.55 -8.72 0.82
CA THR A 100 -11.33 -9.90 1.21
C THR A 100 -11.45 -10.88 0.06
N ASP A 101 -11.72 -12.15 0.36
CA ASP A 101 -11.97 -13.20 -0.63
C ASP A 101 -13.20 -14.03 -0.24
N GLY A 102 -14.39 -13.46 -0.39
CA GLY A 102 -15.67 -14.15 -0.18
C GLY A 102 -16.43 -13.72 1.07
N GLN A 103 -15.74 -13.45 2.19
CA GLN A 103 -16.37 -13.12 3.48
C GLN A 103 -15.77 -11.87 4.11
N GLY A 104 -16.50 -11.32 5.08
CA GLY A 104 -16.12 -10.10 5.80
C GLY A 104 -16.67 -8.83 5.18
N THR A 105 -16.67 -7.76 5.96
CA THR A 105 -17.12 -6.44 5.53
C THR A 105 -15.97 -5.44 5.60
N LEU A 106 -15.95 -4.50 4.66
CA LEU A 106 -15.01 -3.40 4.64
C LEU A 106 -15.78 -2.09 4.44
N GLN A 107 -15.52 -1.10 5.26
CA GLN A 107 -16.11 0.23 5.16
C GLN A 107 -15.00 1.28 5.12
N PRO A 108 -14.82 1.98 3.98
CA PRO A 108 -13.81 3.02 3.86
C PRO A 108 -14.24 4.31 4.58
N HIS A 109 -13.29 4.95 5.23
CA HIS A 109 -13.43 6.29 5.82
C HIS A 109 -12.53 7.27 5.09
N LEU A 110 -13.14 8.14 4.30
CA LEU A 110 -12.44 9.08 3.42
C LEU A 110 -12.34 10.47 4.03
N GLU A 111 -11.21 11.10 3.83
CA GLU A 111 -11.00 12.53 4.04
C GLU A 111 -10.83 13.24 2.70
N ASN A 112 -11.52 14.38 2.55
CA ASN A 112 -11.45 15.23 1.35
C ASN A 112 -11.74 14.49 0.02
N GLY A 113 -12.43 13.34 0.09
CA GLY A 113 -12.81 12.52 -1.06
C GLY A 113 -11.69 11.72 -1.74
N THR A 114 -10.43 11.87 -1.33
CA THR A 114 -9.28 11.24 -2.02
C THR A 114 -8.36 10.46 -1.08
N ARG A 115 -8.33 10.81 0.21
CA ARG A 115 -7.50 10.14 1.20
C ARG A 115 -8.32 9.11 1.96
N LEU A 116 -7.99 7.83 1.80
CA LEU A 116 -8.48 6.77 2.68
C LEU A 116 -7.77 6.88 4.02
N ALA A 117 -8.45 7.37 5.05
CA ALA A 117 -7.90 7.58 6.38
C ALA A 117 -7.96 6.30 7.22
N ALA A 118 -9.05 5.55 7.11
CA ALA A 118 -9.21 4.28 7.78
C ALA A 118 -10.14 3.33 7.02
N VAL A 119 -10.09 2.05 7.36
CA VAL A 119 -11.06 1.03 6.97
C VAL A 119 -11.52 0.33 8.24
N THR A 120 -12.82 0.39 8.52
CA THR A 120 -13.42 -0.45 9.55
C THR A 120 -14.04 -1.67 8.91
N GLY A 121 -13.98 -2.82 9.56
CA GLY A 121 -14.51 -4.04 8.99
C GLY A 121 -14.87 -5.10 10.00
N THR A 122 -15.37 -6.21 9.48
CA THR A 122 -15.56 -7.44 10.24
C THR A 122 -15.00 -8.63 9.46
N ALA A 123 -14.36 -9.56 10.14
CA ALA A 123 -14.00 -10.86 9.61
C ALA A 123 -14.29 -11.93 10.66
N GLU A 124 -14.55 -13.16 10.23
CA GLU A 124 -14.97 -14.25 11.14
C GLU A 124 -13.95 -14.51 12.26
N GLU A 125 -12.65 -14.52 11.93
CA GLU A 125 -11.57 -14.76 12.91
C GLU A 125 -11.07 -13.50 13.62
N LEU A 126 -11.26 -12.32 13.03
CA LEU A 126 -10.74 -11.06 13.56
C LEU A 126 -11.78 -10.28 14.37
N GLY A 127 -13.05 -10.68 14.33
CA GLY A 127 -14.14 -9.89 14.88
C GLY A 127 -14.25 -8.54 14.15
N ARG A 128 -14.50 -7.47 14.91
CA ARG A 128 -14.49 -6.08 14.39
C ARG A 128 -13.08 -5.55 14.44
N PHE A 129 -12.64 -4.89 13.38
CA PHE A 129 -11.32 -4.28 13.29
C PHE A 129 -11.36 -2.89 12.66
N THR A 130 -10.30 -2.12 12.90
CA THR A 130 -10.00 -0.83 12.30
C THR A 130 -8.57 -0.82 11.78
N LEU A 131 -8.41 -0.60 10.49
CA LEU A 131 -7.12 -0.34 9.86
C LEU A 131 -6.97 1.15 9.60
N THR A 132 -5.98 1.81 10.18
CA THR A 132 -5.77 3.26 10.06
C THR A 132 -4.51 3.56 9.26
N PHE A 133 -4.64 4.41 8.25
CA PHE A 133 -3.51 4.90 7.45
C PHE A 133 -3.09 6.26 7.99
N LEU A 134 -1.88 6.38 8.55
CA LEU A 134 -1.37 7.63 9.09
C LEU A 134 -0.85 8.55 7.99
N ARG A 135 -0.74 9.85 8.29
CA ARG A 135 -0.11 10.80 7.36
C ARG A 135 1.40 10.58 7.35
N PRO A 136 2.07 10.77 6.21
CA PRO A 136 3.50 10.62 6.13
C PRO A 136 4.21 11.72 6.93
N THR A 137 5.31 11.36 7.57
CA THR A 137 6.19 12.27 8.30
C THR A 137 7.57 12.31 7.66
N ALA A 138 8.39 13.29 8.05
CA ALA A 138 9.82 13.25 7.77
C ALA A 138 10.49 12.04 8.46
N ASP A 139 11.60 11.56 7.91
CA ASP A 139 12.33 10.41 8.46
C ASP A 139 12.94 10.69 9.85
N SER A 140 13.25 11.95 10.16
CA SER A 140 13.94 12.37 11.38
C SER A 140 13.02 12.98 12.46
N GLY A 141 11.69 12.85 12.34
CA GLY A 141 10.77 13.44 13.31
C GLY A 141 9.29 13.24 12.99
N GLU A 142 8.43 13.99 13.68
CA GLU A 142 6.98 13.94 13.50
C GLU A 142 6.45 15.02 12.53
N ASP A 143 7.36 15.79 11.92
CA ASP A 143 6.98 16.86 11.00
C ASP A 143 6.20 16.29 9.81
N PRO A 144 5.02 16.88 9.48
CA PRO A 144 4.20 16.38 8.41
C PRO A 144 4.91 16.53 7.05
N LYS A 145 4.89 15.47 6.25
CA LYS A 145 5.41 15.47 4.90
C LYS A 145 4.28 15.75 3.90
N PHE A 146 4.54 16.62 2.93
CA PHE A 146 3.60 16.81 1.82
C PHE A 146 3.44 15.51 1.03
N ALA A 147 2.19 15.13 0.77
CA ALA A 147 1.85 13.98 -0.05
C ALA A 147 0.54 14.21 -0.83
N SER A 148 0.42 13.54 -1.97
CA SER A 148 -0.83 13.40 -2.71
C SER A 148 -1.45 12.04 -2.43
N TYR A 149 -2.78 12.00 -2.28
CA TYR A 149 -3.51 10.80 -1.90
C TYR A 149 -4.51 10.41 -2.98
N ASN A 150 -4.62 9.12 -3.20
CA ASN A 150 -5.65 8.50 -4.01
C ASN A 150 -6.14 7.26 -3.26
N TYR A 151 -7.33 6.78 -3.60
CA TYR A 151 -7.82 5.51 -3.11
C TYR A 151 -8.52 4.75 -4.23
N LEU A 152 -8.55 3.43 -4.09
CA LEU A 152 -9.31 2.56 -4.98
C LEU A 152 -10.23 1.70 -4.13
N ASP A 153 -11.49 1.66 -4.55
CA ASP A 153 -12.48 0.71 -4.10
C ASP A 153 -12.90 -0.13 -5.30
N ALA A 154 -12.47 -1.38 -5.31
CA ALA A 154 -12.63 -2.26 -6.46
C ALA A 154 -13.13 -3.63 -6.04
N ALA A 155 -13.93 -4.22 -6.91
CA ALA A 155 -14.26 -5.63 -6.81
C ALA A 155 -13.01 -6.48 -7.13
N SER A 156 -12.79 -7.55 -6.35
CA SER A 156 -11.66 -8.46 -6.54
C SER A 156 -12.15 -9.81 -7.06
N PRO A 157 -11.70 -10.27 -8.24
CA PRO A 157 -11.93 -11.64 -8.71
C PRO A 157 -11.24 -12.70 -7.83
N GLY A 158 -10.19 -12.30 -7.11
CA GLY A 158 -9.41 -13.15 -6.22
C GLY A 158 -8.09 -12.47 -5.84
N LEU A 159 -7.47 -12.92 -4.74
CA LEU A 159 -6.24 -12.30 -4.21
C LEU A 159 -5.05 -12.33 -5.19
N HIS A 160 -5.02 -13.32 -6.08
CA HIS A 160 -3.97 -13.45 -7.11
C HIS A 160 -4.09 -12.41 -8.23
N CYS A 161 -5.25 -11.75 -8.39
CA CYS A 161 -5.48 -10.74 -9.44
C CYS A 161 -5.23 -9.31 -8.96
N LEU A 162 -4.89 -9.09 -7.68
CA LEU A 162 -4.85 -7.74 -7.10
C LEU A 162 -3.86 -6.82 -7.85
N THR A 163 -2.70 -7.32 -8.25
CA THR A 163 -1.72 -6.55 -9.02
C THR A 163 -2.32 -6.02 -10.32
N ASP A 164 -3.09 -6.84 -11.03
CA ASP A 164 -3.70 -6.49 -12.31
C ASP A 164 -4.87 -5.53 -12.14
N VAL A 165 -5.67 -5.72 -11.09
CA VAL A 165 -6.72 -4.77 -10.70
C VAL A 165 -6.12 -3.39 -10.47
N VAL A 166 -5.05 -3.29 -9.66
CA VAL A 166 -4.38 -2.01 -9.40
C VAL A 166 -3.79 -1.45 -10.68
N ARG A 167 -3.03 -2.23 -11.44
CA ARG A 167 -2.37 -1.80 -12.68
C ARG A 167 -3.38 -1.27 -13.71
N SER A 168 -4.52 -1.93 -13.88
CA SER A 168 -5.58 -1.52 -14.81
C SER A 168 -6.32 -0.24 -14.38
N SER A 169 -6.26 0.10 -13.08
CA SER A 169 -6.86 1.32 -12.53
C SER A 169 -5.97 2.56 -12.61
N LEU A 170 -4.68 2.41 -12.94
CA LEU A 170 -3.72 3.51 -12.94
C LEU A 170 -3.96 4.47 -14.11
N SER A 171 -3.90 5.77 -13.82
CA SER A 171 -4.00 6.87 -14.79
C SER A 171 -2.90 7.90 -14.55
N ASN A 172 -2.34 8.48 -15.62
CA ASN A 172 -1.25 9.46 -15.55
C ASN A 172 -1.72 10.93 -15.51
N ARG A 173 -3.01 11.16 -15.26
CA ARG A 173 -3.62 12.50 -15.28
C ARG A 173 -3.34 13.33 -14.03
N PHE A 174 -2.80 12.72 -12.99
CA PHE A 174 -2.59 13.36 -11.69
C PHE A 174 -1.30 14.16 -11.67
N VAL A 175 -1.30 15.24 -10.88
CA VAL A 175 -0.16 16.15 -10.74
C VAL A 175 0.20 16.29 -9.27
N PHE A 176 1.42 15.87 -8.94
CA PHE A 176 2.04 16.11 -7.65
C PHE A 176 2.57 17.55 -7.63
N ALA A 177 2.15 18.35 -6.65
CA ALA A 177 2.45 19.78 -6.57
C ALA A 177 2.78 20.20 -5.13
N PRO A 178 3.99 19.89 -4.62
CA PRO A 178 4.39 20.28 -3.28
C PRO A 178 4.53 21.80 -3.18
N PRO A 179 4.25 22.40 -1.99
CA PRO A 179 4.48 23.82 -1.76
C PRO A 179 5.93 24.22 -2.07
N GLY A 180 6.13 25.20 -2.95
CA GLY A 180 7.45 25.69 -3.32
C GLY A 180 8.31 24.73 -4.17
N GLY A 181 7.78 23.58 -4.58
CA GLY A 181 8.52 22.59 -5.38
C GLY A 181 7.96 22.42 -6.80
N PRO A 182 8.66 21.64 -7.65
CA PRO A 182 8.26 21.42 -9.03
C PRO A 182 6.99 20.56 -9.13
N ARG A 183 6.13 20.89 -10.10
CA ARG A 183 4.96 20.09 -10.42
C ARG A 183 5.37 18.90 -11.29
N ARG A 184 4.92 17.69 -10.93
CA ARG A 184 5.27 16.45 -11.63
C ARG A 184 4.02 15.63 -11.91
N ARG A 185 3.86 15.14 -13.13
CA ARG A 185 2.80 14.16 -13.42
C ARG A 185 3.16 12.82 -12.79
N PHE A 186 2.16 12.08 -12.34
CA PHE A 186 2.35 10.77 -11.76
C PHE A 186 1.17 9.84 -12.05
N PHE A 187 1.42 8.55 -11.96
CA PHE A 187 0.39 7.52 -12.10
C PHE A 187 -0.29 7.30 -10.75
N ALA A 188 -1.61 7.42 -10.72
CA ALA A 188 -2.40 7.13 -9.54
C ALA A 188 -3.60 6.26 -9.87
N VAL A 189 -4.08 5.53 -8.87
CA VAL A 189 -5.33 4.79 -8.97
C VAL A 189 -6.48 5.77 -9.19
N ASP A 190 -7.35 5.40 -10.11
CA ASP A 190 -8.48 6.20 -10.53
C ASP A 190 -9.78 5.39 -10.43
N ALA A 191 -10.20 4.75 -11.52
CA ALA A 191 -11.39 3.91 -11.54
C ALA A 191 -11.05 2.53 -12.09
N PHE A 192 -11.49 1.47 -11.41
CA PHE A 192 -11.42 0.11 -11.92
C PHE A 192 -12.67 -0.19 -12.76
N ARG A 193 -12.46 -0.64 -14.00
CA ARG A 193 -13.55 -0.91 -14.97
C ARG A 193 -13.73 -2.40 -15.29
N GLY A 194 -13.11 -3.28 -14.51
CA GLY A 194 -13.06 -4.71 -14.77
C GLY A 194 -11.78 -5.16 -15.48
N LEU A 195 -11.47 -6.45 -15.39
CA LEU A 195 -10.34 -7.07 -16.09
C LEU A 195 -10.81 -7.73 -17.41
N PRO A 196 -10.06 -7.60 -18.52
CA PRO A 196 -10.36 -8.31 -19.75
C PRO A 196 -10.37 -9.83 -19.54
N GLY A 197 -11.37 -10.54 -20.07
CA GLY A 197 -11.46 -12.01 -20.00
C GLY A 197 -12.08 -12.58 -18.72
N VAL A 198 -12.32 -11.75 -17.69
CA VAL A 198 -13.08 -12.14 -16.49
C VAL A 198 -14.56 -11.80 -16.73
N ALA A 199 -15.18 -12.49 -17.68
CA ALA A 199 -16.58 -12.25 -18.04
C ALA A 199 -17.50 -13.24 -17.31
N GLY A 200 -18.33 -12.75 -16.39
CA GLY A 200 -19.56 -13.42 -15.95
C GLY A 200 -19.57 -14.06 -14.56
N GLU A 201 -18.43 -14.21 -13.87
CA GLU A 201 -18.46 -14.61 -12.45
C GLU A 201 -18.60 -13.38 -11.54
N PRO A 202 -19.51 -13.39 -10.55
CA PRO A 202 -19.58 -12.32 -9.56
C PRO A 202 -18.25 -12.25 -8.80
N PRO A 203 -17.75 -11.04 -8.53
CA PRO A 203 -16.50 -10.87 -7.80
C PRO A 203 -16.60 -11.53 -6.44
N ARG A 204 -15.58 -12.32 -6.10
CA ARG A 204 -15.53 -13.07 -4.85
C ARG A 204 -15.18 -12.14 -3.68
N GLY A 205 -14.41 -11.10 -3.93
CA GLY A 205 -13.87 -10.23 -2.91
C GLY A 205 -14.00 -8.74 -3.20
N ARG A 206 -13.42 -7.95 -2.30
CA ARG A 206 -13.27 -6.50 -2.45
C ARG A 206 -11.85 -6.09 -2.09
N LEU A 207 -11.33 -5.10 -2.80
CA LEU A 207 -10.05 -4.46 -2.56
C LEU A 207 -10.30 -3.01 -2.17
N LEU A 208 -9.87 -2.63 -0.97
CA LEU A 208 -9.70 -1.22 -0.58
C LEU A 208 -8.22 -0.91 -0.54
N LEU A 209 -7.81 0.09 -1.32
CA LEU A 209 -6.41 0.48 -1.45
C LEU A 209 -6.26 1.97 -1.17
N HIS A 210 -5.29 2.29 -0.33
CA HIS A 210 -4.79 3.63 -0.06
C HIS A 210 -3.48 3.86 -0.81
N GLN A 211 -3.46 4.81 -1.74
CA GLN A 211 -2.24 5.28 -2.37
C GLN A 211 -1.78 6.59 -1.73
N VAL A 212 -0.53 6.63 -1.30
CA VAL A 212 0.17 7.84 -0.86
C VAL A 212 1.38 8.09 -1.77
N THR A 213 1.45 9.28 -2.35
CA THR A 213 2.53 9.69 -3.27
C THR A 213 3.32 10.85 -2.69
N LEU A 214 4.63 10.69 -2.55
CA LEU A 214 5.52 11.63 -1.87
C LEU A 214 6.96 11.56 -2.38
N GLU A 215 7.78 12.53 -1.98
CA GLU A 215 9.23 12.52 -2.24
C GLU A 215 10.00 12.06 -0.99
N PRO A 216 10.84 11.00 -1.07
CA PRO A 216 11.73 10.62 0.02
C PRO A 216 12.72 11.76 0.39
N PRO A 217 13.22 11.82 1.64
CA PRO A 217 12.94 10.89 2.73
C PRO A 217 11.56 11.11 3.36
N ALA A 218 10.91 10.01 3.72
CA ALA A 218 9.63 10.02 4.42
C ALA A 218 9.36 8.69 5.13
N THR A 219 8.50 8.74 6.14
CA THR A 219 7.98 7.58 6.87
C THR A 219 6.47 7.54 6.76
N VAL A 220 5.89 6.36 6.55
CA VAL A 220 4.43 6.12 6.52
C VAL A 220 4.11 4.97 7.45
N GLU A 221 3.02 5.09 8.20
CA GLU A 221 2.59 4.08 9.16
C GLU A 221 1.14 3.65 8.92
N VAL A 222 0.89 2.37 9.17
CA VAL A 222 -0.44 1.75 9.18
C VAL A 222 -0.61 1.02 10.49
N THR A 223 -1.74 1.22 11.16
CA THR A 223 -2.09 0.50 12.38
C THR A 223 -3.32 -0.36 12.16
N PHE A 224 -3.41 -1.45 12.91
CA PHE A 224 -4.55 -2.36 12.96
C PHE A 224 -4.89 -2.65 14.41
N GLU A 225 -6.16 -2.47 14.73
CA GLU A 225 -6.76 -2.60 16.07
C GLU A 225 -8.13 -3.29 15.98
#